data_AF-A0A1I5WUW8-F1
#
_entry.id   AF-A0A1I5WUW8-F1
#
_cell.length_a   1.000
_cell.length_b   1.000
_cell.length_c   1.000
_cell.angle_alpha   90.00
_cell.angle_beta   90.00
_cell.angle_gamma   90.00
#
_symmetry.space_group_name_H-M   'P 1'
#
loop_
_entity.id
_entity.type
_entity.pdbx_description
1 polymer ?
#
loop_
_entity_poly.entity_id
_entity_poly.type
_entity_poly.pdbx_seq_one_letter_code
_entity_poly.pdbx_strand_id
1 'polypeptide(L)'
;MPAGTVLFSSRAPIGYIAIADGKVTTNQGFKSVVPNSNVGTAFVYFFLKNALPTIENMASGSTFKEISGSTMRTVPAIIPDDKNLQKFANFCEPLFQQQRILEAENRCLASLRDTLLPHLMSGELDISVIDI
;
A
#
# COMPACT_ATOMS: atom_id res chain seq x y z
N MET A 1 -11.42 -1.27 -8.95
CA MET A 1 -10.14 -0.76 -9.47
C MET A 1 -9.18 -1.92 -9.65
N PRO A 2 -8.27 -1.88 -10.65
CA PRO A 2 -7.32 -2.95 -10.94
C PRO A 2 -6.15 -2.99 -9.93
N ALA A 3 -5.35 -4.06 -10.00
CA ALA A 3 -4.06 -4.14 -9.32
C ALA A 3 -3.14 -2.98 -9.75
N GLY A 4 -2.23 -2.56 -8.86
CA GLY A 4 -1.33 -1.43 -9.08
C GLY A 4 -1.95 -0.05 -8.85
N THR A 5 -3.25 0.02 -8.53
CA THR A 5 -3.90 1.26 -8.09
C THR A 5 -3.29 1.72 -6.76
N VAL A 6 -2.94 2.99 -6.65
CA VAL A 6 -2.49 3.59 -5.40
C VAL A 6 -3.70 4.08 -4.60
N LEU A 7 -3.96 3.43 -3.47
CA LEU A 7 -5.05 3.75 -2.56
C LEU A 7 -4.59 4.87 -1.63
N PHE A 8 -5.42 5.89 -1.46
CA PHE A 8 -5.16 7.03 -0.58
C PHE A 8 -6.36 7.30 0.30
N SER A 9 -6.20 7.27 1.63
CA SER A 9 -7.27 7.66 2.55
C SER A 9 -7.44 9.18 2.56
N SER A 10 -8.64 9.64 2.23
CA SER A 10 -8.97 11.07 2.14
C SER A 10 -9.60 11.64 3.39
N ARG A 11 -9.86 10.81 4.42
CA ARG A 11 -10.38 11.20 5.72
C ARG A 11 -10.08 10.13 6.77
N ALA A 12 -10.02 10.56 8.03
CA ALA A 12 -10.02 9.71 9.24
C ALA A 12 -9.09 8.47 9.23
N PRO A 13 -7.75 8.64 9.21
CA PRO A 13 -6.96 9.84 8.97
C PRO A 13 -6.65 10.03 7.48
N ILE A 14 -6.24 11.23 7.10
CA ILE A 14 -5.71 11.48 5.75
C ILE A 14 -4.32 10.86 5.65
N GLY A 15 -3.99 10.28 4.49
CA GLY A 15 -2.59 9.96 4.17
C GLY A 15 -2.14 8.53 4.40
N TYR A 16 -3.04 7.58 4.67
CA TYR A 16 -2.70 6.17 4.49
C TYR A 16 -2.63 5.84 3.01
N ILE A 17 -1.48 5.29 2.61
CA ILE A 17 -1.15 5.00 1.22
C ILE A 17 -0.79 3.53 1.09
N ALA A 18 -1.47 2.83 0.19
CA ALA A 18 -1.21 1.44 -0.12
C ALA A 18 -1.27 1.21 -1.62
N ILE A 19 -0.62 0.15 -2.10
CA ILE A 19 -0.73 -0.31 -3.48
C ILE A 19 -1.65 -1.53 -3.48
N ALA A 20 -2.63 -1.53 -4.38
CA ALA A 20 -3.52 -2.68 -4.52
C ALA A 20 -2.77 -3.86 -5.17
N ASP A 21 -2.59 -4.96 -4.42
CA ASP A 21 -1.98 -6.21 -4.93
C ASP A 21 -2.91 -6.96 -5.90
N GLY A 22 -4.21 -6.68 -5.84
CA GLY A 22 -5.24 -7.28 -6.68
C GLY A 22 -6.36 -6.31 -7.02
N LYS A 23 -7.45 -6.84 -7.59
CA LYS A 23 -8.66 -6.06 -7.85
C LYS A 23 -9.35 -5.70 -6.53
N VAL A 24 -9.62 -4.42 -6.33
CA VAL A 24 -10.24 -3.92 -5.08
C VAL A 24 -11.35 -2.90 -5.36
N THR A 25 -12.21 -2.70 -4.36
CA THR A 25 -13.19 -1.60 -4.28
C THR A 25 -12.92 -0.80 -3.02
N THR A 26 -13.24 0.49 -3.03
CA THR A 26 -13.07 1.38 -1.88
C THR A 26 -14.37 2.08 -1.54
N ASN A 27 -14.51 2.53 -0.29
CA ASN A 27 -15.63 3.38 0.12
C ASN A 27 -15.35 4.87 -0.22
N GLN A 28 -16.25 5.77 0.22
CA GLN A 28 -16.17 7.22 -0.02
C GLN A 28 -14.94 7.89 0.62
N GLY A 29 -14.35 7.27 1.65
CA GLY A 29 -13.18 7.77 2.36
C GLY A 29 -11.85 7.60 1.63
N PHE A 30 -11.88 7.15 0.37
CA PHE A 30 -10.68 7.02 -0.47
C PHE A 30 -10.70 8.01 -1.65
N LYS A 31 -9.50 8.39 -2.08
CA LYS A 31 -9.23 9.09 -3.34
C LYS A 31 -8.11 8.36 -4.08
N SER A 32 -8.42 7.14 -4.49
CA SER A 32 -7.47 6.24 -5.15
C SER A 32 -7.09 6.72 -6.55
N VAL A 33 -5.83 6.51 -6.91
CA VAL A 33 -5.24 6.92 -8.19
C VAL A 33 -4.87 5.67 -8.99
N VAL A 34 -5.47 5.52 -10.17
CA VAL A 34 -5.03 4.52 -11.15
C VAL A 34 -3.90 5.17 -11.96
N PRO A 35 -2.65 4.68 -11.88
CA PRO A 35 -1.53 5.29 -12.57
C PRO A 35 -1.67 5.20 -14.09
N ASN A 36 -1.26 6.24 -14.80
CA ASN A 36 -1.05 6.15 -16.24
C ASN A 36 0.15 5.23 -16.53
N SER A 37 0.12 4.53 -17.65
CA SER A 37 1.15 3.56 -18.05
C SER A 37 2.55 4.16 -18.14
N ASN A 38 2.67 5.42 -18.56
CA ASN A 38 3.95 6.12 -18.66
C ASN A 38 4.52 6.58 -17.31
N VAL A 39 3.67 6.81 -16.30
CA VAL A 39 4.08 7.28 -14.95
C VAL A 39 4.36 6.12 -14.01
N GLY A 40 3.49 5.10 -14.02
CA GLY A 40 3.65 3.89 -13.22
C GLY A 40 3.29 4.05 -11.73
N THR A 41 3.05 2.92 -11.08
CA THR A 41 2.61 2.83 -9.67
C THR A 41 3.63 3.36 -8.68
N ALA A 42 4.92 3.04 -8.88
CA ALA A 42 5.99 3.44 -7.96
C ALA A 42 6.07 4.97 -7.82
N PHE A 43 6.08 5.69 -8.96
CA PHE A 43 6.13 7.14 -8.95
C PHE A 43 4.91 7.74 -8.23
N VAL A 44 3.70 7.28 -8.56
CA VAL A 44 2.47 7.79 -7.92
C VAL A 44 2.49 7.55 -6.41
N TYR A 45 2.94 6.37 -5.96
CA TYR A 45 3.03 6.05 -4.54
C TYR A 45 3.97 7.01 -3.79
N PHE A 46 5.19 7.20 -4.30
CA PHE A 46 6.17 8.07 -3.65
C PHE A 46 5.84 9.55 -3.81
N PHE A 47 5.22 9.95 -4.92
CA PHE A 47 4.67 11.29 -5.09
C PHE A 47 3.62 11.60 -4.02
N LEU A 48 2.63 10.72 -3.82
CA LEU A 48 1.59 10.93 -2.81
C LEU A 48 2.17 10.94 -1.39
N LYS A 49 3.18 10.11 -1.10
CA LYS A 49 3.90 10.17 0.18
C LYS A 49 4.58 11.51 0.39
N ASN A 50 5.27 12.02 -0.62
CA ASN A 50 5.98 13.29 -0.53
C ASN A 50 5.03 14.50 -0.47
N ALA A 51 3.94 14.45 -1.22
CA ALA A 51 2.92 15.48 -1.28
C ALA A 51 1.95 15.46 -0.07
N LEU A 52 2.06 14.49 0.84
CA LEU A 52 1.13 14.35 1.96
C LEU A 52 0.96 15.63 2.79
N PRO A 53 2.03 16.35 3.20
CA PRO A 53 1.88 17.61 3.95
C PRO A 53 1.11 18.67 3.15
N THR A 54 1.34 18.75 1.84
CA THR A 54 0.60 19.66 0.95
C THR A 54 -0.87 19.27 0.88
N ILE A 55 -1.16 17.98 0.72
CA ILE A 55 -2.52 17.42 0.67
C ILE A 55 -3.28 17.68 1.99
N GLU A 56 -2.64 17.49 3.14
CA GLU A 56 -3.23 17.74 4.46
C GLU A 56 -3.54 19.22 4.70
N ASN A 57 -2.72 20.12 4.14
CA ASN A 57 -2.95 21.57 4.21
C ASN A 57 -4.06 22.02 3.25
N MET A 58 -4.30 21.29 2.17
CA MET A 58 -5.41 21.52 1.24
C MET A 58 -6.72 20.90 1.73
N ALA A 59 -6.68 20.03 2.74
CA ALA A 59 -7.86 19.42 3.32
C ALA A 59 -8.70 20.45 4.08
N SER A 60 -10.03 20.30 3.97
CA SER A 60 -11.00 21.17 4.65
C SER A 60 -11.61 20.48 5.86
N GLY A 61 -12.18 21.27 6.78
CA GLY A 61 -12.79 20.77 8.02
C GLY A 61 -11.89 20.96 9.24
N SER A 62 -12.50 21.34 10.37
CA SER A 62 -11.81 21.63 11.64
C SER A 62 -11.63 20.38 12.50
N THR A 63 -12.72 19.66 12.79
CA THR A 63 -12.73 18.46 13.64
C THR A 63 -12.39 17.19 12.86
N PHE A 64 -12.88 17.08 11.63
CA PHE A 64 -12.58 15.97 10.71
C PHE A 64 -12.08 16.55 9.40
N LYS A 65 -10.76 16.50 9.19
CA LYS A 65 -10.17 16.90 7.92
C LYS A 65 -10.54 15.89 6.83
N GLU A 66 -10.97 16.41 5.69
CA GLU A 66 -11.21 15.65 4.47
C GLU A 66 -10.69 16.40 3.24
N ILE A 67 -10.11 15.67 2.29
CA ILE A 67 -9.78 16.20 0.97
C ILE A 67 -10.80 15.72 -0.08
N SER A 68 -11.40 16.67 -0.79
CA SER A 68 -12.33 16.38 -1.87
C SER A 68 -11.62 15.84 -3.12
N GLY A 69 -12.34 15.14 -3.99
CA GLY A 69 -11.77 14.65 -5.25
C GLY A 69 -11.38 15.76 -6.22
N SER A 70 -12.06 16.92 -6.19
CA SER A 70 -11.69 18.08 -7.01
C SER A 70 -10.41 18.73 -6.50
N THR A 71 -10.30 18.94 -5.19
CA THR A 71 -9.08 19.49 -4.55
C THR A 71 -7.88 18.57 -4.75
N MET A 72 -8.07 17.25 -4.65
CA MET A 72 -6.99 16.27 -4.88
C MET A 72 -6.42 16.37 -6.30
N ARG A 73 -7.23 16.72 -7.31
CA ARG A 73 -6.79 16.88 -8.70
C ARG A 73 -5.97 18.15 -8.93
N THR A 74 -6.01 19.12 -8.02
CA THR A 74 -5.24 20.37 -8.13
C THR A 74 -3.90 20.29 -7.40
N VAL A 75 -3.56 19.15 -6.79
CA VAL A 75 -2.26 18.95 -6.14
C VAL A 75 -1.17 19.04 -7.23
N PRO A 76 -0.21 19.97 -7.10
CA PRO A 76 0.80 20.17 -8.13
C PRO A 76 1.74 18.95 -8.20
N ALA A 77 1.92 18.42 -9.41
CA ALA A 77 2.81 17.30 -9.67
C ALA A 77 3.81 17.67 -10.77
N ILE A 78 5.10 17.43 -10.51
CA ILE A 78 6.14 17.53 -11.53
C ILE A 78 6.38 16.12 -12.04
N ILE A 79 6.04 15.87 -13.31
CA ILE A 79 6.24 14.58 -13.94
C ILE A 79 7.60 14.61 -14.66
N PRO A 80 8.57 13.77 -14.26
CA PRO A 80 9.86 13.66 -14.97
C PRO A 80 9.68 13.13 -16.39
N ASP A 81 10.73 13.21 -17.20
CA ASP A 81 10.76 12.56 -18.50
C ASP A 81 10.67 11.02 -18.39
N ASP A 82 10.27 10.37 -19.49
CA ASP A 82 10.07 8.93 -19.55
C ASP A 82 11.33 8.14 -19.18
N LYS A 83 12.52 8.65 -19.49
CA LYS A 83 13.79 7.98 -19.19
C LYS A 83 14.02 7.91 -17.68
N ASN A 84 13.74 8.99 -16.96
CA ASN A 84 13.87 9.05 -15.51
C ASN A 84 12.76 8.25 -14.82
N LEU A 85 11.53 8.29 -15.33
CA LEU A 85 10.43 7.45 -14.85
C LEU A 85 10.76 5.96 -14.96
N GLN A 86 11.28 5.52 -16.11
CA GLN A 86 11.69 4.13 -16.32
C GLN A 86 12.83 3.71 -15.40
N LYS A 87 13.86 4.55 -15.22
CA LYS A 87 14.94 4.27 -14.27
C LYS A 87 14.42 4.12 -12.84
N PHE A 88 13.51 4.99 -12.42
CA PHE A 88 12.92 4.93 -11.09
C PHE A 88 12.05 3.68 -10.91
N ALA A 89 11.23 3.35 -11.92
CA ALA A 89 10.44 2.13 -11.91
C ALA A 89 11.32 0.88 -11.78
N ASN A 90 12.37 0.77 -12.60
CA ASN A 90 13.31 -0.35 -12.55
C ASN A 90 14.06 -0.46 -11.21
N PHE A 91 14.31 0.67 -10.56
CA PHE A 91 14.90 0.69 -9.22
C PHE A 91 13.93 0.19 -8.15
N CYS A 92 12.66 0.61 -8.19
CA CYS A 92 11.66 0.22 -7.21
C CYS A 92 11.12 -1.20 -7.39
N GLU A 93 11.07 -1.70 -8.63
CA GLU A 93 10.48 -3.00 -8.97
C GLU A 93 11.02 -4.16 -8.11
N PRO A 94 12.36 -4.42 -8.03
CA PRO A 94 12.86 -5.53 -7.23
C PRO A 94 12.54 -5.38 -5.73
N LEU A 95 12.50 -4.14 -5.22
CA LEU A 95 12.19 -3.86 -3.82
C LEU A 95 10.73 -4.19 -3.52
N PHE A 96 9.80 -3.79 -4.39
CA PHE A 96 8.38 -4.12 -4.23
C PHE A 96 8.12 -5.61 -4.41
N GLN A 97 8.80 -6.28 -5.34
CA GLN A 97 8.67 -7.74 -5.47
C GLN A 97 9.18 -8.46 -4.22
N GLN A 98 10.34 -8.06 -3.69
CA GLN A 98 10.86 -8.64 -2.45
C GLN A 98 9.91 -8.41 -1.27
N GLN A 99 9.37 -7.20 -1.13
CA GLN A 99 8.39 -6.90 -0.10
C GLN A 99 7.16 -7.82 -0.19
N ARG A 100 6.60 -8.00 -1.40
CA ARG A 100 5.42 -8.86 -1.61
C ARG A 100 5.68 -10.32 -1.23
N ILE A 101 6.86 -10.84 -1.58
CA ILE A 101 7.27 -12.21 -1.23
C ILE A 101 7.34 -12.37 0.29
N LEU A 102 8.05 -11.47 0.97
CA LEU A 102 8.21 -11.52 2.43
C LEU A 102 6.89 -11.36 3.17
N GLU A 103 5.98 -10.51 2.68
CA GLU A 103 4.64 -10.37 3.26
C GLU A 103 3.80 -11.64 3.08
N ALA A 104 3.90 -12.32 1.94
CA ALA A 104 3.20 -13.59 1.71
C ALA A 104 3.74 -14.71 2.60
N GLU A 105 5.06 -14.81 2.72
CA GLU A 105 5.73 -15.78 3.59
C GLU A 105 5.35 -15.56 5.06
N ASN A 106 5.42 -14.33 5.55
CA ASN A 106 5.02 -14.00 6.92
C ASN A 106 3.56 -14.37 7.21
N ARG A 107 2.63 -14.15 6.26
CA ARG A 107 1.23 -14.59 6.42
C ARG A 107 1.12 -16.10 6.51
N CYS A 108 1.85 -16.83 5.67
CA CYS A 108 1.85 -18.30 5.67
C CYS A 108 2.40 -18.85 6.99
N LEU A 109 3.55 -18.35 7.44
CA LEU A 109 4.19 -18.76 8.70
C LEU A 109 3.31 -18.44 9.92
N ALA A 110 2.67 -17.27 9.94
CA ALA A 110 1.74 -16.90 11.01
C ALA A 110 0.52 -17.85 11.04
N SER A 111 -0.07 -18.15 9.88
CA SER A 111 -1.18 -19.11 9.79
C SER A 111 -0.77 -20.50 10.23
N LEU A 112 0.43 -20.96 9.85
CA LEU A 112 0.96 -22.26 10.24
C LEU A 112 1.16 -22.33 11.76
N ARG A 113 1.79 -21.31 12.35
CA ARG A 113 1.93 -21.17 13.81
C ARG A 113 0.57 -21.26 14.50
N ASP A 114 -0.39 -20.45 14.06
CA ASP A 114 -1.71 -20.38 14.70
C ASP A 114 -2.51 -21.69 14.56
N THR A 115 -2.22 -22.48 13.52
CA THR A 115 -2.79 -23.82 13.32
C THR A 115 -2.12 -24.86 14.23
N LEU A 116 -0.79 -24.83 14.35
CA LEU A 116 -0.04 -25.85 15.10
C LEU A 116 -0.11 -25.62 16.62
N LEU A 117 -0.10 -24.36 17.07
CA LEU A 117 -0.01 -24.02 18.49
C LEU A 117 -1.12 -24.67 19.35
N PRO A 118 -2.40 -24.69 18.95
CA PRO A 118 -3.45 -25.36 19.72
C PRO A 118 -3.22 -26.87 19.87
N HIS A 119 -2.71 -27.53 18.82
CA HIS A 119 -2.47 -28.98 18.83
C HIS A 119 -1.24 -29.35 19.67
N LEU A 120 -0.21 -28.50 19.68
CA LEU A 120 0.94 -28.64 20.58
C LEU A 120 0.53 -28.44 22.05
N MET A 121 -0.29 -27.43 22.32
CA MET A 121 -0.73 -27.10 23.68
C MET A 121 -1.73 -28.11 24.27
N SER A 122 -2.53 -28.76 23.42
CA SER A 122 -3.44 -29.84 23.83
C SER A 122 -2.74 -31.20 23.99
N GLY A 123 -1.51 -31.32 23.52
CA GLY A 123 -0.76 -32.59 23.51
C GLY A 123 -1.18 -33.55 22.40
N GLU A 124 -2.02 -33.11 21.44
CA GLU A 124 -2.36 -33.89 20.24
C GLU A 124 -1.15 -34.08 19.32
N LEU A 125 -0.22 -33.11 19.34
CA LEU A 125 1.07 -33.17 18.66
C LEU A 125 2.19 -33.20 19.70
N ASP A 126 2.84 -34.36 19.85
CA ASP A 126 4.03 -34.52 20.69
C ASP A 126 5.31 -34.25 19.89
N ILE A 127 6.12 -33.32 20.40
CA ILE A 127 7.38 -32.89 19.79
C ILE A 127 8.61 -33.29 20.62
N SER A 128 8.43 -34.03 21.72
CA SER A 128 9.51 -34.45 22.62
C SER A 128 10.56 -35.35 21.96
N VAL A 129 10.20 -36.00 20.85
CA VAL A 129 11.06 -36.88 20.06
C VAL A 129 11.68 -36.20 18.84
N ILE A 130 11.40 -34.92 18.59
CA ILE A 130 11.99 -34.17 17.49
C ILE A 130 13.30 -33.55 17.96
N ASP A 131 14.41 -33.92 17.30
CA ASP A 131 15.70 -33.25 17.48
C ASP A 131 15.71 -31.96 16.65
N ILE A 132 15.96 -30.82 17.30
CA ILE A 132 15.97 -29.48 16.69
C ILE A 132 17.41 -28.98 16.55
#